data_AF-A0AAF0DX64-F1
#
_entry.id   AF-A0AAF0DX64-F1
#
_cell.length_a   1.000
_cell.length_b   1.000
_cell.length_c   1.000
_cell.angle_alpha   90.00
_cell.angle_beta   90.00
_cell.angle_gamma   90.00
#
_symmetry.space_group_name_H-M   'P 1'
#
loop_
_entity.id
_entity.type
_entity.pdbx_description
1 polymer ?
#
loop_
_entity_poly.entity_id
_entity_poly.type
_entity_poly.pdbx_seq_one_letter_code
_entity_poly.pdbx_strand_id
1 'polypeptide(L)'
;MSPVWLAVFVLMLVRSVQPLYFYFEAGANKCFYEQLPKDTIVVAHYYTEEWDDTQSHYDIPTDIGIGIVVKHIESEHVLVSARGKPEGKFAFTSHEPGNHEICVQTEYHGKRMKNGHLPDVRMHVEVVLGDSHRPNTQADKEHSNDLLSRARSLNAKMRDLRKEQQFQREREMSFRDMSESTNARAFWCILIQIVALVVACIWQLSNLRTFFEDKKLR
;
A
#
# COMPACT_ATOMS: atom_id res chain seq x y z
N MET A 1 5.58 -7.57 -27.97
CA MET A 1 6.19 -6.47 -27.20
C MET A 1 7.31 -7.07 -26.37
N SER A 2 8.55 -6.69 -26.68
CA SER A 2 9.76 -7.43 -26.28
C SER A 2 10.03 -7.37 -24.76
N PRO A 3 10.39 -8.50 -24.12
CA PRO A 3 10.71 -8.56 -22.68
C PRO A 3 11.88 -7.64 -22.27
N VAL A 4 12.70 -7.21 -23.24
CA VAL A 4 13.78 -6.25 -23.07
C VAL A 4 13.28 -4.88 -22.59
N TRP A 5 12.12 -4.43 -23.06
CA TRP A 5 11.55 -3.12 -22.67
C TRP A 5 11.04 -3.13 -21.22
N LEU A 6 10.49 -4.27 -20.77
CA LEU A 6 10.09 -4.49 -19.39
C LEU A 6 11.31 -4.51 -18.45
N ALA A 7 12.40 -5.17 -18.86
CA ALA A 7 13.63 -5.22 -18.06
C ALA A 7 14.28 -3.83 -17.90
N VAL A 8 14.32 -3.02 -18.96
CA VAL A 8 14.86 -1.64 -18.91
C VAL A 8 14.00 -0.74 -18.03
N PHE A 9 12.66 -0.88 -18.10
CA PHE A 9 11.75 -0.12 -17.25
C PHE A 9 11.90 -0.48 -15.77
N VAL A 10 12.07 -1.76 -15.44
CA VAL A 10 12.32 -2.22 -14.07
C VAL A 10 13.68 -1.75 -13.55
N LEU A 11 14.75 -1.78 -14.36
CA LEU A 11 16.07 -1.26 -13.99
C LEU A 11 16.09 0.26 -13.75
N MET A 12 15.27 1.03 -14.47
CA MET A 12 15.08 2.46 -14.23
C MET A 12 14.38 2.73 -12.88
N LEU A 13 13.39 1.92 -12.50
CA LEU A 13 12.65 2.06 -11.25
C LEU A 13 13.48 1.70 -10.00
N VAL A 14 14.43 0.77 -10.12
CA VAL A 14 15.32 0.41 -9.00
C VAL A 14 16.26 1.57 -8.62
N ARG A 15 16.52 2.51 -9.54
CA ARG A 15 17.39 3.67 -9.28
C ARG A 15 16.75 4.76 -8.40
N SER A 16 15.44 4.71 -8.15
CA SER A 16 14.75 5.77 -7.40
C SER A 16 14.58 5.48 -5.91
N VAL A 17 15.15 4.40 -5.38
CA VAL A 17 15.08 4.10 -3.95
C VAL A 17 16.18 4.88 -3.23
N GLN A 18 15.81 5.97 -2.59
CA GLN A 18 16.70 6.66 -1.66
C GLN A 18 16.44 6.19 -0.22
N PRO A 19 17.49 6.01 0.61
CA PRO A 19 17.32 5.71 2.02
C PRO A 19 16.60 6.87 2.73
N LEU A 20 15.87 6.58 3.81
CA LEU A 20 15.25 7.60 4.63
C LEU A 20 16.35 8.36 5.40
N TYR A 21 16.45 9.66 5.14
CA TYR A 21 17.29 10.58 5.91
C TYR A 21 16.53 11.88 6.12
N PHE A 22 16.86 12.56 7.21
CA PHE A 22 16.26 13.83 7.55
C PHE A 22 17.35 14.82 7.95
N TYR A 23 17.15 16.08 7.55
CA TYR A 23 18.02 17.19 7.91
C TYR A 23 17.42 17.93 9.11
N PHE A 24 18.28 18.34 10.01
CA PHE A 24 17.92 19.27 11.09
C PHE A 24 19.15 20.03 11.57
N GLU A 25 18.91 21.22 12.10
CA GLU A 25 19.95 22.05 12.70
C GLU A 25 20.53 21.34 13.93
N ALA A 26 21.87 21.32 14.06
CA ALA A 26 22.52 20.74 15.23
C ALA A 26 22.04 21.45 16.51
N GLY A 27 21.79 20.69 17.58
CA GLY A 27 21.15 21.17 18.81
C GLY A 27 19.65 20.90 18.89
N ALA A 28 18.99 20.54 17.78
CA ALA A 28 17.57 20.18 17.81
C ALA A 28 17.34 18.74 18.32
N ASN A 29 16.13 18.52 18.86
CA ASN A 29 15.62 17.21 19.24
C ASN A 29 14.57 16.74 18.21
N LYS A 30 14.63 15.48 17.80
CA LYS A 30 13.66 14.82 16.91
C LYS A 30 13.13 13.57 17.57
N CYS A 31 11.80 13.45 17.64
CA CYS A 31 11.13 12.32 18.26
C CYS A 31 10.28 11.53 17.25
N PHE A 32 10.29 10.21 17.40
CA PHE A 32 9.51 9.25 16.63
C PHE A 32 8.55 8.52 17.56
N TYR A 33 7.34 8.26 17.09
CA TYR A 33 6.31 7.56 17.87
C TYR A 33 6.03 6.21 17.24
N GLU A 34 6.24 5.15 17.99
CA GLU A 34 6.01 3.77 17.53
C GLU A 34 5.08 3.05 18.50
N GLN A 35 4.05 2.39 17.96
CA GLN A 35 3.16 1.57 18.77
C GLN A 35 3.75 0.16 18.87
N LEU A 36 4.23 -0.19 20.07
CA LEU A 36 4.90 -1.47 20.31
C LEU A 36 4.00 -2.39 21.14
N PRO A 37 3.92 -3.69 20.80
CA PRO A 37 3.34 -4.67 21.71
C PRO A 37 4.24 -4.87 22.93
N LYS A 38 3.71 -5.57 23.93
CA LYS A 38 4.48 -5.96 25.12
C LYS A 38 5.62 -6.91 24.71
N ASP A 39 6.74 -6.81 25.41
CA ASP A 39 7.90 -7.70 25.30
C ASP A 39 8.49 -7.72 23.88
N THR A 40 8.59 -6.56 23.23
CA THR A 40 9.24 -6.38 21.92
C THR A 40 10.62 -5.78 22.09
N ILE A 41 11.65 -6.40 21.52
CA ILE A 41 13.01 -5.87 21.50
C ILE A 41 13.14 -4.96 20.30
N VAL A 42 13.53 -3.71 20.55
CA VAL A 42 13.81 -2.73 19.50
C VAL A 42 15.30 -2.50 19.48
N VAL A 43 15.91 -2.66 18.31
CA VAL A 43 17.32 -2.35 18.07
C VAL A 43 17.38 -1.25 17.02
N ALA A 44 17.96 -0.11 17.36
CA ALA A 44 18.06 1.03 16.47
C ALA A 44 19.53 1.37 16.21
N HIS A 45 19.86 1.47 14.93
CA HIS A 45 21.16 1.87 14.44
C HIS A 45 21.06 3.31 13.96
N TYR A 46 22.03 4.15 14.32
CA TYR A 46 22.03 5.54 13.91
C TYR A 46 23.42 6.02 13.53
N TYR A 47 23.47 6.95 12.59
CA TYR A 47 24.64 7.74 12.29
C TYR A 47 24.26 9.13 11.80
N THR A 48 25.09 10.12 12.10
CA THR A 48 24.94 11.49 11.65
C THR A 48 26.08 11.89 10.74
N GLU A 49 25.76 12.60 9.67
CA GLU A 49 26.71 13.18 8.71
C GLU A 49 26.56 14.70 8.69
N GLU A 50 27.67 15.42 8.56
CA GLU A 50 27.73 16.86 8.32
C GLU A 50 28.40 17.10 6.97
N TRP A 51 28.03 18.19 6.29
CA TRP A 51 28.68 18.57 5.05
C TRP A 51 30.04 19.23 5.32
N ASP A 52 31.13 18.62 4.84
CA ASP A 52 32.47 19.20 4.92
C ASP A 52 32.76 20.06 3.68
N ASP A 53 32.77 21.38 3.85
CA ASP A 53 33.10 22.35 2.80
C ASP A 53 34.51 22.17 2.22
N THR A 54 35.45 21.64 3.01
CA THR A 54 36.86 21.48 2.56
C THR A 54 37.03 20.30 1.62
N GLN A 55 36.27 19.23 1.82
CA GLN A 55 36.36 17.99 1.05
C GLN A 55 35.16 17.78 0.11
N SER A 56 34.17 18.68 0.12
CA SER A 56 32.96 18.63 -0.71
C SER A 56 32.21 17.28 -0.64
N HIS A 57 32.17 16.68 0.55
CA HIS A 57 31.42 15.45 0.82
C HIS A 57 30.85 15.43 2.24
N TYR A 58 29.91 14.52 2.48
CA TYR A 58 29.35 14.26 3.80
C TYR A 58 30.32 13.35 4.58
N ASP A 59 30.67 13.76 5.80
CA ASP A 59 31.51 12.98 6.71
C ASP A 59 30.89 12.94 8.12
N ILE A 60 31.31 11.99 8.94
CA ILE A 60 30.80 11.81 10.30
C ILE A 60 31.53 12.81 11.23
N PRO A 61 30.84 13.82 11.76
CA PRO A 61 31.47 14.89 12.52
C PRO A 61 31.91 14.40 13.90
N THR A 62 33.13 14.71 14.33
CA THR A 62 33.65 14.24 15.64
C THR A 62 33.24 15.09 16.85
N ASP A 63 32.67 16.26 16.59
CA ASP A 63 32.29 17.30 17.56
C ASP A 63 30.79 17.28 17.91
N ILE A 64 30.06 16.25 17.50
CA ILE A 64 28.64 16.06 17.80
C ILE A 64 28.44 14.88 18.74
N GLY A 65 27.78 15.10 19.88
CA GLY A 65 27.24 14.06 20.74
C GLY A 65 25.79 13.75 20.41
N ILE A 66 25.35 12.51 20.62
CA ILE A 66 23.95 12.10 20.42
C ILE A 66 23.34 11.69 21.76
N GLY A 67 22.33 12.42 22.22
CA GLY A 67 21.47 12.06 23.34
C GLY A 67 20.26 11.26 22.86
N ILE A 68 19.96 10.15 23.52
CA ILE A 68 18.87 9.23 23.16
C ILE A 68 17.99 9.04 24.38
N VAL A 69 16.70 9.29 24.22
CA VAL A 69 15.70 9.09 25.27
C VAL A 69 14.53 8.31 24.70
N VAL A 70 14.18 7.19 25.33
CA VAL A 70 13.01 6.39 24.97
C VAL A 70 12.09 6.32 26.17
N LYS A 71 10.81 6.62 25.98
CA LYS A 71 9.80 6.51 27.03
C LYS A 71 8.46 5.98 26.52
N HIS A 72 7.70 5.36 27.41
CA HIS A 72 6.31 5.04 27.16
C HIS A 72 5.45 6.30 27.38
N ILE A 73 4.57 6.64 26.44
CA ILE A 73 3.83 7.91 26.48
C ILE A 73 2.78 7.90 27.59
N GLU A 74 2.07 6.80 27.78
CA GLU A 74 0.94 6.75 28.71
C GLU A 74 1.39 6.68 30.18
N SER A 75 2.45 5.92 30.47
CA SER A 75 2.99 5.77 31.82
C SER A 75 4.14 6.73 32.13
N GLU A 76 4.60 7.51 31.15
CA GLU A 76 5.80 8.36 31.21
C GLU A 76 7.08 7.61 31.65
N HIS A 77 7.08 6.28 31.59
CA HIS A 77 8.20 5.46 32.04
C HIS A 77 9.36 5.53 31.04
N VAL A 78 10.52 5.99 31.50
CA VAL A 78 11.74 6.07 30.68
C VAL A 78 12.40 4.70 30.61
N LEU A 79 12.48 4.15 29.41
CA LEU A 79 13.10 2.86 29.12
C LEU A 79 14.60 3.00 28.85
N VAL A 80 15.01 4.07 28.17
CA VAL A 80 16.41 4.36 27.84
C VAL A 80 16.69 5.83 28.01
N SER A 81 17.82 6.14 28.62
CA SER A 81 18.45 7.46 28.62
C SER A 81 19.95 7.26 28.47
N ALA A 82 20.47 7.55 27.30
CA ALA A 82 21.87 7.30 26.97
C ALA A 82 22.46 8.46 26.17
N ARG A 83 23.77 8.64 26.29
CA ARG A 83 24.56 9.50 25.40
C ARG A 83 25.53 8.66 24.60
N GLY A 84 25.71 9.00 23.34
CA GLY A 84 26.50 8.27 22.38
C GLY A 84 27.32 9.19 21.49
N LYS A 85 28.15 8.54 20.67
CA LYS A 85 28.93 9.14 19.60
C LYS A 85 28.01 9.49 18.40
N PRO A 86 28.51 10.22 17.38
CA PRO A 86 27.76 10.51 16.15
C PRO A 86 27.23 9.27 15.43
N GLU A 87 27.92 8.13 15.57
CA GLU A 87 27.52 6.82 15.07
C GLU A 87 27.42 5.83 16.22
N GLY A 88 26.34 5.04 16.24
CA GLY A 88 26.12 4.06 17.29
C GLY A 88 24.87 3.21 17.11
N LYS A 89 24.58 2.44 18.15
CA LYS A 89 23.40 1.58 18.24
C LYS A 89 22.84 1.66 19.65
N PHE A 90 21.52 1.62 19.77
CA PHE A 90 20.85 1.47 21.05
C PHE A 90 19.79 0.37 20.94
N ALA A 91 19.49 -0.27 22.07
CA ALA A 91 18.46 -1.29 22.14
C ALA A 91 17.65 -1.13 23.41
N PHE A 92 16.35 -1.45 23.33
CA PHE A 92 15.45 -1.46 24.47
C PHE A 92 14.38 -2.53 24.29
N THR A 93 13.69 -2.88 25.37
CA THR A 93 12.54 -3.81 25.33
C THR A 93 11.31 -3.07 25.83
N SER A 94 10.19 -3.16 25.10
CA SER A 94 8.90 -2.63 25.56
C SER A 94 8.34 -3.52 26.68
N HIS A 95 8.18 -2.98 27.89
CA HIS A 95 7.59 -3.73 29.01
C HIS A 95 6.07 -3.60 29.08
N GLU A 96 5.52 -2.59 28.41
CA GLU A 96 4.09 -2.28 28.35
C GLU A 96 3.68 -2.16 26.87
N PRO A 97 2.49 -2.64 26.48
CA PRO A 97 1.99 -2.41 25.14
C PRO A 97 1.48 -0.97 25.01
N GLY A 98 1.81 -0.28 23.93
CA GLY A 98 1.36 1.09 23.71
C GLY A 98 2.31 1.95 22.89
N ASN A 99 2.06 3.26 22.91
CA ASN A 99 2.85 4.22 22.15
C ASN A 99 4.14 4.57 22.89
N HIS A 100 5.27 4.37 22.22
CA HIS A 100 6.59 4.69 22.71
C HIS A 100 7.13 5.90 21.94
N GLU A 101 7.67 6.86 22.66
CA GLU A 101 8.36 8.02 22.11
C GLU A 101 9.88 7.77 22.14
N ILE A 102 10.51 7.78 20.97
CA ILE A 102 11.95 7.61 20.76
C ILE A 102 12.49 8.97 20.31
N CYS A 103 13.16 9.69 21.20
CA CYS A 103 13.76 10.99 20.93
C CYS A 103 15.27 10.90 20.75
N VAL A 104 15.77 11.57 19.72
CA VAL A 104 17.19 11.75 19.47
C VAL A 104 17.51 13.24 19.45
N GLN A 105 18.45 13.63 20.31
CA GLN A 105 18.92 14.99 20.47
C GLN A 105 20.40 15.07 20.08
N THR A 106 20.76 16.11 19.33
CA THR A 106 22.17 16.40 19.02
C THR A 106 22.73 17.41 20.03
N GLU A 107 23.91 17.13 20.56
CA GLU A 107 24.69 18.02 21.43
C GLU A 107 25.94 18.47 20.64
N TYR A 108 25.92 19.69 20.12
CA TYR A 108 27.03 20.23 19.30
C TYR A 108 28.10 20.88 20.19
N HIS A 109 29.35 20.44 20.07
CA HIS A 109 30.50 20.95 20.82
C HIS A 109 31.50 21.75 19.98
N GLY A 110 31.24 21.94 18.69
CA GLY A 110 32.10 22.67 17.77
C GLY A 110 31.93 24.20 17.79
N LYS A 111 32.54 24.86 16.81
CA LYS A 111 32.44 26.31 16.64
C LYS A 111 31.19 26.65 15.83
N ARG A 112 30.37 27.57 16.33
CA ARG A 112 29.22 28.09 15.58
C ARG A 112 29.66 28.72 14.25
N MET A 113 28.80 28.64 13.24
CA MET A 113 29.06 29.27 11.95
C MET A 113 29.14 30.80 12.07
N LYS A 114 29.69 31.46 11.04
CA LYS A 114 29.91 32.92 11.01
C LYS A 114 28.63 33.75 11.19
N ASN A 115 27.47 33.17 10.88
CA ASN A 115 26.13 33.74 11.04
C ASN A 115 25.49 33.45 12.42
N GLY A 116 26.18 32.74 13.31
CA GLY A 116 25.69 32.37 14.64
C GLY A 116 24.78 31.14 14.67
N HIS A 117 24.46 30.54 13.52
CA HIS A 117 23.70 29.29 13.42
C HIS A 117 24.62 28.07 13.60
N LEU A 118 24.00 26.95 13.95
CA LEU A 118 24.67 25.66 13.99
C LEU A 118 24.63 25.00 12.61
N PRO A 119 25.56 24.07 12.30
CA PRO A 119 25.52 23.32 11.05
C PRO A 119 24.25 22.46 10.93
N ASP A 120 23.78 22.29 9.70
CA ASP A 120 22.75 21.32 9.38
C ASP A 120 23.36 19.92 9.34
N VAL A 121 22.73 19.00 10.07
CA VAL A 121 23.17 17.62 10.19
C VAL A 121 22.16 16.71 9.51
N ARG A 122 22.66 15.72 8.79
CA ARG A 122 21.89 14.66 8.16
C ARG A 122 21.95 13.43 9.04
N MET A 123 20.80 12.96 9.53
CA MET A 123 20.75 11.77 10.36
C MET A 123 20.05 10.62 9.66
N HIS A 124 20.61 9.44 9.87
CA HIS A 124 20.09 8.16 9.43
C HIS A 124 19.73 7.33 10.66
N VAL A 125 18.52 6.76 10.66
CA VAL A 125 18.04 5.87 11.73
C VAL A 125 17.40 4.65 11.09
N GLU A 126 17.90 3.48 11.45
CA GLU A 126 17.34 2.19 11.06
C GLU A 126 16.84 1.47 12.31
N VAL A 127 15.54 1.18 12.37
CA VAL A 127 14.91 0.51 13.50
C VAL A 127 14.53 -0.91 13.10
N VAL A 128 15.01 -1.88 13.87
CA VAL A 128 14.69 -3.29 13.71
C VAL A 128 13.89 -3.75 14.93
N LEU A 129 12.70 -4.28 14.66
CA LEU A 129 11.81 -4.83 15.67
C LEU A 129 12.03 -6.35 15.74
N GLY A 130 12.44 -6.84 16.89
CA GLY A 130 12.61 -8.25 17.21
C GLY A 130 11.60 -8.70 18.26
N ASP A 131 11.09 -9.91 18.12
CA ASP A 131 10.26 -10.52 19.16
C ASP A 131 11.18 -11.05 20.29
N SER A 132 10.92 -10.64 21.53
CA SER A 132 11.67 -11.19 22.69
C SER A 132 11.19 -12.60 23.02
N HIS A 133 10.00 -12.97 22.57
CA HIS A 133 9.35 -14.23 22.89
C HIS A 133 9.91 -15.36 22.03
N ARG A 134 11.04 -15.94 22.45
CA ARG A 134 11.33 -17.33 22.06
C ARG A 134 10.18 -18.17 22.63
N PRO A 135 9.47 -18.99 21.84
CA PRO A 135 8.37 -19.82 22.35
C PRO A 135 8.94 -20.91 23.26
N ASN A 136 9.23 -20.54 24.50
CA ASN A 136 9.84 -21.41 25.50
C ASN A 136 8.77 -22.17 26.29
N THR A 137 7.53 -21.67 26.27
CA THR A 137 6.37 -22.23 26.97
C THR A 137 5.42 -22.92 25.99
N GLN A 138 4.87 -24.06 26.42
CA GLN A 138 3.95 -24.89 25.63
C GLN A 138 2.68 -24.12 25.23
N ALA A 139 2.21 -23.23 26.12
CA ALA A 139 1.02 -22.40 25.90
C ALA A 139 1.16 -21.45 24.69
N ASP A 140 2.35 -20.84 24.48
CA ASP A 140 2.54 -19.91 23.36
C ASP A 140 2.69 -20.63 22.02
N LYS A 141 3.22 -21.86 22.05
CA LYS A 141 3.20 -22.76 20.88
C LYS A 141 1.77 -23.14 20.53
N GLU A 142 0.94 -23.48 21.51
CA GLU A 142 -0.47 -23.79 21.30
C GLU A 142 -1.25 -22.58 20.76
N HIS A 143 -1.02 -21.37 21.30
CA HIS A 143 -1.63 -20.15 20.79
C HIS A 143 -1.21 -19.83 19.35
N SER A 144 0.08 -19.93 19.04
CA SER A 144 0.60 -19.74 17.68
C SER A 144 0.03 -20.77 16.70
N ASN A 145 -0.10 -22.02 17.13
CA ASN A 145 -0.72 -23.07 16.34
C ASN A 145 -2.22 -22.84 16.12
N ASP A 146 -2.95 -22.34 17.12
CA ASP A 146 -4.36 -21.95 16.99
C ASP A 146 -4.51 -20.82 15.97
N LEU A 147 -3.74 -19.74 16.07
CA LEU A 147 -3.73 -18.64 15.10
C LEU A 147 -3.41 -19.13 13.68
N LEU A 148 -2.41 -20.00 13.54
CA LEU A 148 -2.06 -20.60 12.26
C LEU A 148 -3.20 -21.47 11.70
N SER A 149 -3.90 -22.21 12.56
CA SER A 149 -5.06 -23.03 12.17
C SER A 149 -6.22 -22.15 11.66
N ARG A 150 -6.48 -21.01 12.32
CA ARG A 150 -7.49 -20.03 11.92
C ARG A 150 -7.13 -19.38 10.58
N ALA A 151 -5.87 -18.99 10.39
CA ALA A 151 -5.39 -18.44 9.12
C ALA A 151 -5.56 -19.45 7.97
N ARG A 152 -5.24 -20.73 8.20
CA ARG A 152 -5.48 -21.81 7.22
C ARG A 152 -6.97 -21.99 6.91
N SER A 153 -7.82 -21.94 7.93
CA SER A 153 -9.29 -22.01 7.77
C SER A 153 -9.82 -20.84 6.92
N LEU A 154 -9.34 -19.62 7.17
CA LEU A 154 -9.73 -18.44 6.39
C LEU A 154 -9.31 -18.58 4.91
N ASN A 155 -8.09 -19.07 4.67
CA ASN A 155 -7.59 -19.32 3.32
C ASN A 155 -8.40 -20.42 2.60
N ALA A 156 -8.83 -21.47 3.32
CA ALA A 156 -9.75 -22.46 2.77
C ALA A 156 -11.09 -21.83 2.37
N LYS A 157 -11.72 -21.03 3.25
CA LYS A 157 -12.97 -20.31 2.95
C LYS A 157 -12.83 -19.36 1.75
N MET A 158 -11.71 -18.65 1.64
CA MET A 158 -11.43 -17.77 0.49
C MET A 158 -11.36 -18.55 -0.82
N ARG A 159 -10.74 -19.74 -0.81
CA ARG A 159 -10.68 -20.61 -1.98
C ARG A 159 -12.06 -21.10 -2.40
N ASP A 160 -12.92 -21.43 -1.44
CA ASP A 160 -14.30 -21.85 -1.73
C ASP A 160 -15.12 -20.69 -2.31
N LEU A 161 -15.04 -19.49 -1.74
CA LEU A 161 -15.70 -18.30 -2.29
C LEU A 161 -15.25 -17.99 -3.72
N ARG A 162 -13.95 -18.13 -4.02
CA ARG A 162 -13.44 -17.96 -5.40
C ARG A 162 -14.03 -18.97 -6.37
N LYS A 163 -14.13 -20.25 -5.97
CA LYS A 163 -14.76 -21.29 -6.80
C LYS A 163 -16.22 -20.96 -7.07
N GLU A 164 -16.94 -20.50 -6.06
CA GLU A 164 -18.36 -20.16 -6.19
C GLU A 164 -18.59 -18.93 -7.07
N GLN A 165 -17.74 -17.89 -6.95
CA GLN A 165 -17.75 -16.75 -7.86
C GLN A 165 -17.48 -17.15 -9.31
N GLN A 166 -16.56 -18.09 -9.53
CA GLN A 166 -16.28 -18.58 -10.88
C GLN A 166 -17.47 -19.35 -11.45
N PHE A 167 -18.10 -20.21 -10.65
CA PHE A 167 -19.30 -20.93 -11.04
C PHE A 167 -20.47 -19.98 -11.37
N GLN A 168 -20.66 -18.92 -10.58
CA GLN A 168 -21.66 -17.87 -10.85
C GLN A 168 -21.40 -17.15 -12.19
N ARG A 169 -20.14 -16.81 -12.50
CA ARG A 169 -19.77 -16.20 -13.79
C ARG A 169 -20.07 -17.11 -14.97
N GLU A 170 -19.75 -18.40 -14.86
CA GLU A 170 -20.02 -19.37 -15.94
C GLU A 170 -21.53 -19.48 -16.21
N ARG A 171 -22.36 -19.49 -15.15
CA ARG A 171 -23.82 -19.44 -15.28
C ARG A 171 -24.33 -18.14 -15.89
N GLU A 172 -23.78 -17.00 -15.48
CA GLU A 172 -24.15 -15.69 -16.01
C GLU A 172 -23.86 -15.60 -17.52
N MET A 173 -22.68 -16.06 -17.96
CA MET A 173 -22.31 -16.10 -19.39
C MET A 173 -23.31 -16.95 -20.19
N SER A 174 -23.62 -18.15 -19.70
CA SER A 174 -24.61 -19.04 -20.35
C SER A 174 -26.00 -18.41 -20.43
N PHE A 175 -26.45 -17.73 -19.36
CA PHE A 175 -27.74 -17.04 -19.35
C PHE A 175 -27.76 -15.85 -20.30
N ARG A 176 -26.64 -15.12 -20.40
CA ARG A 176 -26.49 -13.99 -21.31
C ARG A 176 -26.57 -14.42 -22.77
N ASP A 177 -25.89 -15.50 -23.14
CA ASP A 177 -25.92 -16.05 -24.50
C ASP A 177 -27.33 -16.55 -24.89
N MET A 178 -28.05 -17.18 -23.94
CA MET A 178 -29.45 -17.59 -24.14
C MET A 178 -30.36 -16.37 -24.34
N SER A 179 -30.16 -15.30 -23.58
CA SER A 179 -30.92 -14.04 -23.69
C SER A 179 -30.70 -13.37 -25.05
N GLU A 180 -29.44 -13.28 -25.49
CA GLU A 180 -29.07 -12.68 -26.78
C GLU A 180 -29.68 -13.45 -27.96
N SER A 181 -29.59 -14.79 -27.96
CA SER A 181 -30.16 -15.62 -29.03
C SER A 181 -31.70 -15.57 -29.08
N THR A 182 -32.37 -15.46 -27.93
CA THR A 182 -33.83 -15.33 -27.87
C THR A 182 -34.28 -13.96 -28.37
N ASN A 183 -33.57 -12.89 -27.98
CA ASN A 183 -33.86 -11.52 -28.44
C ASN A 183 -33.67 -11.38 -29.96
N ALA A 184 -32.60 -11.96 -30.52
CA ALA A 184 -32.37 -11.96 -31.97
C ALA A 184 -33.50 -12.65 -32.74
N ARG A 185 -33.97 -13.81 -32.27
CA ARG A 185 -35.10 -14.52 -32.89
C ARG A 185 -36.40 -13.72 -32.82
N ALA A 186 -36.68 -13.09 -31.67
CA ALA A 186 -37.86 -12.24 -31.50
C ALA A 186 -37.83 -11.05 -32.48
N PHE A 187 -36.67 -10.42 -32.64
CA PHE A 187 -36.49 -9.33 -33.61
C PHE A 187 -36.82 -9.75 -35.04
N TRP A 188 -36.33 -10.93 -35.48
CA TRP A 188 -36.62 -11.43 -36.84
C TRP A 188 -38.12 -11.71 -37.07
N CYS A 189 -38.83 -12.26 -36.08
CA CYS A 189 -40.28 -12.46 -36.19
C CYS A 189 -41.02 -11.12 -36.34
N ILE A 190 -40.64 -10.11 -35.56
CA ILE A 190 -41.24 -8.76 -35.62
C ILE A 190 -40.95 -8.12 -36.98
N LEU A 191 -39.73 -8.25 -37.50
CA LEU A 191 -39.35 -7.72 -38.82
C LEU A 191 -40.19 -8.33 -39.94
N ILE A 192 -40.38 -9.66 -39.93
CA ILE A 192 -41.22 -10.37 -40.91
C ILE A 192 -42.67 -9.86 -40.83
N GLN A 193 -43.20 -9.68 -39.61
CA GLN A 193 -44.57 -9.19 -39.42
C GLN A 193 -44.77 -7.77 -39.96
N ILE A 194 -43.81 -6.86 -39.75
CA ILE A 194 -43.84 -5.49 -40.30
C ILE A 194 -43.86 -5.54 -41.83
N VAL A 195 -43.00 -6.35 -42.45
CA VAL A 195 -42.95 -6.49 -43.92
C VAL A 195 -44.28 -7.00 -44.46
N ALA A 196 -44.88 -8.02 -43.83
CA ALA A 196 -46.18 -8.55 -44.25
C ALA A 196 -47.29 -7.48 -44.17
N LEU A 197 -47.32 -6.67 -43.12
CA LEU A 197 -48.27 -5.57 -42.98
C LEU A 197 -48.09 -4.50 -44.06
N VAL A 198 -46.84 -4.13 -44.39
CA VAL A 198 -46.56 -3.15 -45.47
C VAL A 198 -47.03 -3.66 -46.82
N VAL A 199 -46.76 -4.93 -47.14
CA VAL A 199 -47.23 -5.56 -48.39
C VAL A 199 -48.76 -5.57 -48.45
N ALA A 200 -49.43 -5.94 -47.36
CA ALA A 200 -50.89 -5.92 -47.28
C ALA A 200 -51.45 -4.49 -47.47
N CYS A 201 -50.84 -3.48 -46.86
CA CYS A 201 -51.23 -2.07 -47.04
C CYS A 201 -51.08 -1.61 -48.50
N ILE A 202 -49.96 -1.94 -49.16
CA ILE A 202 -49.75 -1.60 -50.58
C ILE A 202 -50.80 -2.28 -51.46
N TRP A 203 -51.08 -3.57 -51.20
CA TRP A 203 -52.11 -4.31 -51.91
C TRP A 203 -53.51 -3.69 -51.72
N GLN A 204 -53.86 -3.35 -50.47
CA GLN A 204 -55.14 -2.69 -50.16
C GLN A 204 -55.28 -1.36 -50.89
N LEU A 205 -54.23 -0.52 -50.88
CA LEU A 205 -54.23 0.77 -51.58
C LEU A 205 -54.31 0.62 -53.10
N SER A 206 -53.61 -0.37 -53.68
CA SER A 206 -53.67 -0.66 -55.12
C SER A 206 -55.07 -1.09 -55.53
N ASN A 207 -55.66 -2.04 -54.82
CA ASN A 207 -56.99 -2.56 -55.12
C ASN A 207 -58.07 -1.47 -55.00
N LEU A 208 -57.95 -0.59 -53.98
CA LEU A 208 -58.81 0.59 -53.85
C LEU A 208 -58.64 1.55 -55.02
N ARG A 209 -57.41 1.84 -55.47
CA ARG A 209 -57.16 2.70 -56.64
C ARG A 209 -57.78 2.13 -57.91
N THR A 210 -57.58 0.83 -58.20
CA THR A 210 -58.15 0.17 -59.37
C THR A 210 -59.69 0.24 -59.35
N PHE A 211 -60.31 0.05 -58.18
CA PHE A 211 -61.76 0.17 -58.03
C PHE A 211 -62.29 1.59 -58.28
N PHE A 212 -61.54 2.64 -57.91
CA PHE A 212 -61.93 4.02 -58.17
C PHE A 212 -61.65 4.47 -59.62
N GLU A 213 -60.63 3.95 -60.29
CA GLU A 213 -60.37 4.22 -61.71
C GLU A 213 -61.44 3.62 -62.62
N ASP A 214 -61.86 2.38 -62.37
CA ASP A 214 -62.95 1.72 -63.13
C ASP A 214 -64.30 2.43 -62.97
N LYS A 215 -64.54 3.10 -61.84
CA LYS A 215 -65.76 3.88 -61.60
C LYS A 215 -65.71 5.32 -62.08
N LYS A 216 -64.54 5.85 -62.48
CA LYS A 216 -64.40 7.22 -63.01
C LYS A 216 -64.50 7.29 -64.54
N LEU A 217 -64.45 6.13 -65.22
CA LEU A 217 -64.52 5.99 -66.68
C LEU A 217 -65.91 5.58 -67.22
N ARG A 218 -66.94 5.59 -66.37
CA ARG A 218 -68.36 5.47 -66.76
C ARG A 218 -69.15 6.66 -66.21
#